data_AF-A0A7X9WX21-F1
#
_entry.id   AF-A0A7X9WX21-F1
#
_cell.length_a   1.000
_cell.length_b   1.000
_cell.length_c   1.000
_cell.angle_alpha   90.00
_cell.angle_beta   90.00
_cell.angle_gamma   90.00
#
_symmetry.space_group_name_H-M   'P 1'
#
loop_
_entity.id
_entity.type
_entity.pdbx_description
1 polymer ?
#
loop_
_entity_poly.entity_id
_entity_poly.type
_entity_poly.pdbx_seq_one_letter_code
_entity_poly.pdbx_strand_id
1 'polypeptide(L)'
;MSYHDPILPTPAPQIRVDGWSPARQRRFLEVLAATGVIRLACEAVFITPRSAYVLRIRRDGAAFRLGWDAAILIARARLADTLLARAIMGTEETIRRDPDNHEITRHRHDNRLAMSMLARLDRMADCPAEGSDAALARVVAQDFTAYCDMLCPEADVQAEADRLNLPRTGAEPPARLMEDAVMDDGSMPDTPAPVDTETALSPGASAALFVAARMALHKPQNPQFSIDDERCELRSPPPPNLADLPPDEAADRLRGIWWDDRLDRWRTDFPPPPGFDGDASDAIYDVDDYERDLTEAEEEALAAQQEAERRPYEQAAAMARDDFFGFVLAQDAECAAASARVG
;
A
#
# COMPACT_ATOMS: atom_id res chain seq x y z
N MET A 1 -30.20 -20.66 -52.90
CA MET A 1 -29.55 -21.32 -51.76
C MET A 1 -29.64 -20.37 -50.58
N SER A 2 -30.67 -20.53 -49.75
CA SER A 2 -30.84 -19.70 -48.54
C SER A 2 -30.11 -20.41 -47.41
N TYR A 3 -29.07 -19.77 -46.87
CA TYR A 3 -28.37 -20.25 -45.69
C TYR A 3 -29.31 -20.13 -44.49
N HIS A 4 -29.71 -21.27 -43.94
CA HIS A 4 -30.28 -21.34 -42.60
C HIS A 4 -29.10 -21.43 -41.64
N ASP A 5 -28.83 -20.34 -40.91
CA ASP A 5 -27.94 -20.41 -39.75
C ASP A 5 -28.58 -21.36 -38.73
N PRO A 6 -27.91 -22.46 -38.34
CA PRO A 6 -28.38 -23.25 -37.22
C PRO A 6 -28.13 -22.43 -35.96
N ILE A 7 -29.19 -21.88 -35.38
CA ILE A 7 -29.16 -21.31 -34.03
C ILE A 7 -28.72 -22.46 -33.11
N LEU A 8 -27.44 -22.44 -32.71
CA LEU A 8 -26.95 -23.35 -31.69
C LEU A 8 -27.76 -23.06 -30.41
N PRO A 9 -28.45 -24.07 -29.83
CA PRO A 9 -29.23 -23.85 -28.63
C PRO A 9 -28.32 -23.31 -27.53
N THR A 10 -28.63 -22.11 -27.04
CA THR A 10 -27.98 -21.50 -25.89
C THR A 10 -28.01 -22.52 -24.74
N PRO A 11 -26.86 -22.88 -24.13
CA PRO A 11 -26.84 -23.84 -23.04
C PRO A 11 -27.77 -23.33 -21.93
N ALA A 12 -28.79 -24.13 -21.61
CA ALA A 12 -29.69 -23.81 -20.50
C ALA A 12 -28.86 -23.60 -19.23
N PRO A 13 -29.20 -22.61 -18.38
CA PRO A 13 -28.47 -22.36 -17.15
C PRO A 13 -28.48 -23.64 -16.31
N GLN A 14 -27.32 -24.27 -16.19
CA GLN A 14 -27.14 -25.45 -15.36
C GLN A 14 -27.36 -25.02 -13.91
N ILE A 15 -28.56 -25.27 -13.37
CA ILE A 15 -28.80 -25.17 -11.94
C ILE A 15 -27.92 -26.25 -11.31
N ARG A 16 -26.73 -25.85 -10.84
CA ARG A 16 -25.79 -26.76 -10.21
C ARG A 16 -26.44 -27.32 -8.95
N VAL A 17 -26.33 -28.65 -8.79
CA VAL A 17 -26.93 -29.44 -7.70
C VAL A 17 -26.45 -28.97 -6.31
N ASP A 18 -25.34 -28.24 -6.25
CA ASP A 18 -24.75 -27.69 -5.02
C ASP A 18 -25.36 -26.36 -4.55
N GLY A 19 -26.34 -25.81 -5.26
CA GLY A 19 -27.06 -24.59 -4.87
C GLY A 19 -26.29 -23.30 -5.15
N TRP A 20 -25.17 -23.35 -5.88
CA TRP A 20 -24.43 -22.16 -6.29
C TRP A 20 -24.72 -21.79 -7.75
N SER A 21 -25.63 -20.86 -7.95
CA SER A 21 -25.82 -20.17 -9.23
C SER A 21 -24.85 -18.99 -9.39
N PRO A 22 -24.56 -18.56 -10.62
CA PRO A 22 -23.81 -17.32 -10.85
C PRO A 22 -24.42 -16.08 -10.17
N ALA A 23 -25.75 -15.99 -10.12
CA ALA A 23 -26.43 -14.90 -9.42
C ALA A 23 -26.17 -14.91 -7.91
N ARG A 24 -26.21 -16.09 -7.27
CA ARG A 24 -25.86 -16.23 -5.84
C ARG A 24 -24.39 -15.92 -5.59
N GLN A 25 -23.49 -16.30 -6.50
CA GLN A 25 -22.07 -15.92 -6.40
C GLN A 25 -21.90 -14.40 -6.45
N ARG A 26 -22.51 -13.72 -7.43
CA ARG A 26 -22.49 -12.26 -7.53
C ARG A 26 -23.07 -11.59 -6.29
N ARG A 27 -24.28 -11.96 -5.87
CA ARG A 27 -24.96 -11.38 -4.70
C ARG A 27 -24.14 -11.57 -3.42
N PHE A 28 -23.54 -12.74 -3.24
CA PHE A 28 -22.64 -13.01 -2.12
C PHE A 28 -21.44 -12.04 -2.13
N LEU A 29 -20.79 -11.87 -3.28
CA LEU A 29 -19.62 -11.00 -3.43
C LEU A 29 -19.97 -9.52 -3.21
N GLU A 30 -21.11 -9.06 -3.70
CA GLU A 30 -21.61 -7.69 -3.47
C GLU A 30 -21.83 -7.41 -1.98
N VAL A 31 -22.50 -8.32 -1.25
CA VAL A 31 -22.74 -8.16 0.19
C VAL A 31 -21.43 -8.26 0.98
N LEU A 32 -20.51 -9.13 0.56
CA LEU A 32 -19.19 -9.23 1.18
C LEU A 32 -18.37 -7.95 0.96
N ALA A 33 -18.39 -7.36 -0.23
CA ALA A 33 -17.70 -6.11 -0.52
C ALA A 33 -18.32 -4.93 0.26
N ALA A 34 -19.64 -4.97 0.46
CA ALA A 34 -20.36 -3.93 1.19
C ALA A 34 -20.09 -3.95 2.70
N THR A 35 -20.07 -5.15 3.30
CA THR A 35 -20.08 -5.34 4.76
C THR A 35 -18.75 -5.85 5.33
N GLY A 36 -17.97 -6.60 4.55
CA GLY A 36 -16.82 -7.37 5.03
C GLY A 36 -17.19 -8.56 5.93
N VAL A 37 -18.48 -8.84 6.16
CA VAL A 37 -18.95 -9.87 7.09
C VAL A 37 -19.49 -11.08 6.32
N ILE A 38 -18.75 -12.19 6.42
CA ILE A 38 -19.06 -13.42 5.68
C ILE A 38 -20.43 -14.00 6.06
N ARG A 39 -20.85 -13.89 7.33
CA ARG A 39 -22.16 -14.39 7.77
C ARG A 39 -23.31 -13.66 7.10
N LEU A 40 -23.24 -12.33 6.98
CA LEU A 40 -24.26 -11.52 6.31
C LEU A 40 -24.33 -11.86 4.82
N ALA A 41 -23.18 -12.04 4.17
CA ALA A 41 -23.12 -12.47 2.77
C ALA A 41 -23.73 -13.86 2.56
N CYS A 42 -23.50 -14.80 3.48
CA CYS A 42 -24.10 -16.13 3.49
C CYS A 42 -25.62 -16.10 3.66
N GLU A 43 -26.10 -15.32 4.63
CA GLU A 43 -27.52 -15.11 4.91
C GLU A 43 -28.24 -14.51 3.70
N ALA A 44 -27.63 -13.51 3.04
CA ALA A 44 -28.18 -12.84 1.87
C ALA A 44 -28.40 -13.75 0.64
N VAL A 45 -27.77 -14.92 0.58
CA VAL A 45 -27.91 -15.89 -0.52
C VAL A 45 -28.44 -17.26 -0.07
N PHE A 46 -28.83 -17.37 1.20
CA PHE A 46 -29.27 -18.62 1.84
C PHE A 46 -28.27 -19.79 1.70
N ILE A 47 -26.97 -19.50 1.77
CA ILE A 47 -25.91 -20.53 1.75
C ILE A 47 -25.20 -20.58 3.09
N THR A 48 -24.78 -21.77 3.54
CA THR A 48 -23.99 -21.90 4.76
C THR A 48 -22.54 -21.45 4.55
N PRO A 49 -21.87 -20.89 5.58
CA PRO A 49 -20.46 -20.51 5.47
C PRO A 49 -19.55 -21.65 5.02
N ARG A 50 -19.82 -22.88 5.50
CA ARG A 50 -19.09 -24.09 5.09
C ARG A 50 -19.15 -24.31 3.58
N SER A 51 -20.32 -24.16 2.96
CA SER A 51 -20.48 -24.32 1.51
C SER A 51 -19.74 -23.23 0.72
N ALA A 52 -19.74 -21.99 1.22
CA ALA A 52 -19.01 -20.87 0.60
C ALA A 52 -17.49 -21.10 0.58
N TYR A 53 -16.91 -21.58 1.71
CA TYR A 53 -15.50 -21.94 1.75
C TYR A 53 -15.16 -23.15 0.86
N VAL A 54 -16.06 -24.14 0.78
CA VAL A 54 -15.88 -25.28 -0.13
C VAL A 54 -15.84 -24.81 -1.58
N LEU A 55 -16.75 -23.93 -2.02
CA LEU A 55 -16.72 -23.40 -3.39
C LEU A 55 -15.39 -22.67 -3.68
N ARG A 56 -14.90 -21.85 -2.75
CA ARG A 56 -13.67 -21.06 -2.90
C ARG A 56 -12.42 -21.90 -3.20
N ILE A 57 -12.33 -23.10 -2.63
CA ILE A 57 -11.15 -23.97 -2.80
C ILE A 57 -11.26 -24.90 -4.02
N ARG A 58 -12.46 -25.08 -4.57
CA ARG A 58 -12.62 -25.94 -5.74
C ARG A 58 -12.08 -25.26 -6.99
N ARG A 59 -11.68 -26.08 -7.98
CA ARG A 59 -11.19 -25.58 -9.28
C ARG A 59 -12.24 -24.79 -10.05
N ASP A 60 -13.50 -25.18 -9.95
CA ASP A 60 -14.64 -24.49 -10.58
C ASP A 60 -15.05 -23.19 -9.87
N GLY A 61 -14.51 -22.93 -8.67
CA GLY A 61 -14.71 -21.70 -7.91
C GLY A 61 -13.55 -20.69 -8.05
N ALA A 62 -12.66 -20.86 -9.03
CA ALA A 62 -11.51 -19.96 -9.20
C ALA A 62 -11.92 -18.49 -9.40
N ALA A 63 -12.94 -18.24 -10.22
CA ALA A 63 -13.51 -16.90 -10.40
C ALA A 63 -14.09 -16.39 -9.06
N PHE A 64 -14.96 -17.18 -8.43
CA PHE A 64 -15.51 -16.83 -7.11
C PHE A 64 -14.44 -16.49 -6.06
N ARG A 65 -13.33 -17.23 -6.02
CA ARG A 65 -12.19 -16.95 -5.13
C ARG A 65 -11.55 -15.60 -5.42
N LEU A 66 -11.30 -15.29 -6.69
CA LEU A 66 -10.73 -14.00 -7.09
C LEU A 66 -11.66 -12.83 -6.73
N GLY A 67 -12.96 -12.98 -7.02
CA GLY A 67 -13.97 -12.02 -6.62
C GLY A 67 -14.06 -11.84 -5.10
N TRP A 68 -13.90 -12.92 -4.34
CA TRP A 68 -13.87 -12.89 -2.87
C TRP A 68 -12.70 -12.06 -2.36
N ASP A 69 -11.50 -12.31 -2.89
CA ASP A 69 -10.30 -11.60 -2.47
C ASP A 69 -10.41 -10.10 -2.81
N ALA A 70 -10.97 -9.76 -3.98
CA ALA A 70 -11.30 -8.38 -4.36
C ALA A 70 -12.36 -7.74 -3.44
N ALA A 71 -13.43 -8.46 -3.10
CA ALA A 71 -14.47 -7.99 -2.18
C ALA A 71 -13.89 -7.69 -0.78
N ILE A 72 -12.97 -8.53 -0.29
CA ILE A 72 -12.26 -8.28 0.97
C ILE A 72 -11.38 -7.03 0.90
N LEU A 73 -10.73 -6.76 -0.24
CA LEU A 73 -9.97 -5.52 -0.43
C LEU A 73 -10.85 -4.27 -0.36
N ILE A 74 -12.04 -4.32 -0.99
CA ILE A 74 -13.02 -3.23 -0.97
C ILE A 74 -13.56 -3.01 0.45
N ALA A 75 -14.02 -4.08 1.12
CA ALA A 75 -14.55 -3.99 2.48
C ALA A 75 -13.51 -3.48 3.48
N ARG A 76 -12.25 -3.85 3.28
CA ARG A 76 -11.12 -3.39 4.09
C ARG A 76 -10.90 -1.88 3.99
N ALA A 77 -11.13 -1.25 2.84
CA ALA A 77 -11.03 0.20 2.70
C ALA A 77 -12.11 0.90 3.56
N ARG A 78 -13.37 0.44 3.48
CA ARG A 78 -14.48 0.96 4.30
C ARG A 78 -14.27 0.77 5.79
N LEU A 79 -13.76 -0.40 6.18
CA LEU A 79 -13.41 -0.66 7.57
C LEU A 79 -12.31 0.29 8.04
N ALA A 80 -11.31 0.57 7.20
CA ALA A 80 -10.27 1.53 7.52
C ALA A 80 -10.84 2.94 7.74
N ASP A 81 -11.76 3.40 6.89
CA ASP A 81 -12.43 4.70 7.08
C ASP A 81 -13.20 4.75 8.40
N THR A 82 -13.94 3.67 8.72
CA THR A 82 -14.71 3.58 9.97
C THR A 82 -13.80 3.57 11.19
N LEU A 83 -12.69 2.83 11.14
CA LEU A 83 -11.72 2.77 12.23
C LEU A 83 -10.92 4.06 12.37
N LEU A 84 -10.60 4.74 11.26
CA LEU A 84 -9.96 6.06 11.27
C LEU A 84 -10.88 7.11 11.89
N ALA A 85 -12.16 7.12 11.49
CA ALA A 85 -13.16 7.98 12.10
C ALA A 85 -13.27 7.72 13.62
N ARG A 86 -13.30 6.46 14.05
CA ARG A 86 -13.29 6.10 15.49
C ARG A 86 -11.99 6.46 16.20
N ALA A 87 -10.85 6.37 15.53
CA ALA A 87 -9.57 6.75 16.12
C ALA A 87 -9.49 8.28 16.35
N ILE A 88 -9.94 9.07 15.37
CA ILE A 88 -9.96 10.53 15.43
C ILE A 88 -11.04 11.01 16.40
N MET A 89 -12.28 10.57 16.19
CA MET A 89 -13.44 11.01 16.94
C MET A 89 -13.59 10.30 18.28
N GLY A 90 -12.83 9.26 18.59
CA GLY A 90 -13.01 8.48 19.83
C GLY A 90 -14.31 7.68 19.86
N THR A 91 -14.60 7.08 21.02
CA THR A 91 -15.85 6.37 21.31
C THR A 91 -16.43 6.87 22.62
N GLU A 92 -17.72 7.16 22.64
CA GLU A 92 -18.44 7.52 23.85
C GLU A 92 -18.94 6.26 24.58
N GLU A 93 -18.58 6.13 25.85
CA GLU A 93 -19.07 5.10 26.74
C GLU A 93 -19.98 5.75 27.79
N THR A 94 -21.28 5.47 27.70
CA THR A 94 -22.29 5.88 28.69
C THR A 94 -22.32 4.86 29.83
N ILE A 95 -21.81 5.26 30.99
CA ILE A 95 -21.84 4.40 32.18
C ILE A 95 -23.04 4.82 33.04
N ARG A 96 -24.02 3.93 33.19
CA ARG A 96 -25.13 4.12 34.13
C ARG A 96 -24.77 3.53 35.51
N ARG A 97 -24.77 4.35 36.57
CA ARG A 97 -24.52 3.93 37.96
C ARG A 97 -25.81 4.02 38.80
N ASP A 98 -26.42 2.86 39.10
CA ASP A 98 -27.59 2.70 40.00
C ASP A 98 -28.93 3.33 39.56
N PRO A 99 -30.07 3.04 40.22
CA PRO A 99 -31.41 3.40 39.72
C PRO A 99 -31.79 4.89 39.79
N ASP A 100 -31.15 5.69 40.64
CA ASP A 100 -31.46 7.13 40.85
C ASP A 100 -30.58 8.06 39.96
N ASN A 101 -30.19 7.56 38.79
CA ASN A 101 -28.91 7.82 38.12
C ASN A 101 -28.71 9.18 37.43
N HIS A 102 -27.48 9.69 37.51
CA HIS A 102 -26.90 10.69 36.60
C HIS A 102 -26.05 9.96 35.56
N GLU A 103 -26.40 10.10 34.28
CA GLU A 103 -25.67 9.51 33.16
C GLU A 103 -24.31 10.19 32.99
N ILE A 104 -23.22 9.42 33.10
CA ILE A 104 -21.86 9.92 32.86
C ILE A 104 -21.42 9.42 31.49
N THR A 105 -21.33 10.33 30.52
CA THR A 105 -20.71 10.10 29.22
C THR A 105 -19.19 10.24 29.35
N ARG A 106 -18.43 9.24 28.91
CA ARG A 106 -16.97 9.31 28.83
C ARG A 106 -16.52 9.16 27.39
N HIS A 107 -15.81 10.16 26.89
CA HIS A 107 -15.20 10.13 25.57
C HIS A 107 -13.81 9.47 25.66
N ARG A 108 -13.62 8.34 24.97
CA ARG A 108 -12.37 7.55 25.01
C ARG A 108 -11.76 7.45 23.62
N HIS A 109 -10.51 7.89 23.47
CA HIS A 109 -9.72 7.64 22.26
C HIS A 109 -8.87 6.37 22.45
N ASP A 110 -8.94 5.43 21.51
CA ASP A 110 -8.08 4.25 21.51
C ASP A 110 -6.81 4.52 20.71
N ASN A 111 -5.78 5.02 21.40
CA ASN A 111 -4.47 5.29 20.80
C ASN A 111 -3.80 4.02 20.24
N ARG A 112 -4.13 2.82 20.75
CA ARG A 112 -3.59 1.57 20.20
C ARG A 112 -4.23 1.27 18.85
N LEU A 113 -5.54 1.50 18.73
CA LEU A 113 -6.22 1.43 17.44
C LEU A 113 -5.60 2.41 16.44
N ALA A 114 -5.37 3.67 16.82
CA ALA A 114 -4.75 4.68 15.97
C ALA A 114 -3.35 4.25 15.48
N MET A 115 -2.48 3.81 16.39
CA MET A 115 -1.13 3.32 16.04
C MET A 115 -1.18 2.06 15.16
N SER A 116 -2.14 1.16 15.39
CA SER A 116 -2.32 -0.03 14.54
C SER A 116 -2.77 0.31 13.12
N MET A 117 -3.55 1.37 12.94
CA MET A 117 -3.96 1.87 11.62
C MET A 117 -2.77 2.48 10.88
N LEU A 118 -1.95 3.29 11.54
CA LEU A 118 -0.72 3.85 10.96
C LEU A 118 0.23 2.76 10.45
N ALA A 119 0.60 1.80 11.31
CA ALA A 119 1.49 0.69 10.94
C ALA A 119 0.93 -0.23 9.84
N ARG A 120 -0.39 -0.19 9.59
CA ARG A 120 -1.02 -0.89 8.48
C ARG A 120 -0.96 -0.08 7.18
N LEU A 121 -1.14 1.23 7.25
CA LEU A 121 -0.99 2.13 6.09
C LEU A 121 0.44 2.10 5.56
N ASP A 122 1.44 2.08 6.46
CA ASP A 122 2.85 1.95 6.08
C ASP A 122 3.11 0.63 5.33
N ARG A 123 2.62 -0.50 5.85
CA ARG A 123 2.70 -1.80 5.16
C ARG A 123 1.89 -1.89 3.86
N MET A 124 0.93 -0.99 3.65
CA MET A 124 0.20 -0.91 2.38
C MET A 124 0.91 -0.05 1.35
N ALA A 125 1.82 0.84 1.78
CA ALA A 125 2.75 1.53 0.90
C ALA A 125 3.76 0.55 0.29
N ASP A 126 4.04 -0.56 0.97
CA ASP A 126 4.84 -1.66 0.44
C ASP A 126 4.08 -2.40 -0.69
N CYS A 127 4.57 -2.27 -1.92
CA CYS A 127 3.96 -2.88 -3.09
C CYS A 127 4.12 -4.41 -3.09
N PRO A 128 3.04 -5.20 -3.20
CA PRO A 128 3.13 -6.65 -3.40
C PRO A 128 3.73 -6.98 -4.76
N ALA A 129 4.53 -8.04 -4.81
CA ALA A 129 5.18 -8.55 -6.02
C ALA A 129 4.20 -8.75 -7.19
N GLU A 130 4.66 -8.37 -8.37
CA GLU A 130 3.92 -8.46 -9.63
C GLU A 130 3.55 -9.92 -9.96
N GLY A 131 2.36 -10.13 -10.52
CA GLY A 131 1.89 -11.46 -10.94
C GLY A 131 1.30 -12.37 -9.85
N SER A 132 1.27 -11.93 -8.59
CA SER A 132 0.59 -12.66 -7.51
C SER A 132 -0.95 -12.61 -7.61
N ASP A 133 -1.66 -13.60 -7.05
CA ASP A 133 -3.14 -13.57 -6.90
C ASP A 133 -3.62 -12.27 -6.22
N ALA A 134 -2.80 -11.70 -5.33
CA ALA A 134 -3.04 -10.41 -4.67
C ALA A 134 -2.96 -9.20 -5.62
N ALA A 135 -2.13 -9.26 -6.67
CA ALA A 135 -2.10 -8.25 -7.72
C ALA A 135 -3.37 -8.33 -8.59
N LEU A 136 -3.79 -9.54 -8.97
CA LEU A 136 -5.02 -9.75 -9.74
C LEU A 136 -6.28 -9.31 -8.97
N ALA A 137 -6.37 -9.64 -7.67
CA ALA A 137 -7.47 -9.19 -6.83
C ALA A 137 -7.56 -7.66 -6.73
N ARG A 138 -6.43 -6.94 -6.77
CA ARG A 138 -6.39 -5.47 -6.79
C ARG A 138 -6.92 -4.90 -8.11
N VAL A 139 -6.60 -5.53 -9.24
CA VAL A 139 -7.16 -5.14 -10.55
C VAL A 139 -8.67 -5.35 -10.56
N VAL A 140 -9.13 -6.52 -10.10
CA VAL A 140 -10.57 -6.81 -9.99
C VAL A 140 -11.28 -5.85 -9.04
N ALA A 141 -10.66 -5.46 -7.92
CA ALA A 141 -11.24 -4.50 -6.99
C ALA A 141 -11.40 -3.09 -7.60
N GLN A 142 -10.58 -2.71 -8.59
CA GLN A 142 -10.68 -1.40 -9.26
C GLN A 142 -11.91 -1.30 -10.17
N ASP A 143 -12.31 -2.40 -10.80
CA ASP A 143 -13.51 -2.48 -11.63
C ASP A 143 -14.39 -3.66 -11.22
N PHE A 144 -14.78 -3.63 -9.95
CA PHE A 144 -15.51 -4.72 -9.31
C PHE A 144 -16.90 -4.92 -9.92
N THR A 145 -17.54 -3.83 -10.35
CA THR A 145 -18.86 -3.88 -11.00
C THR A 145 -18.78 -4.62 -12.33
N ALA A 146 -17.84 -4.27 -13.21
CA ALA A 146 -17.68 -4.97 -14.49
C ALA A 146 -17.30 -6.44 -14.30
N TYR A 147 -16.51 -6.75 -13.27
CA TYR A 147 -16.20 -8.13 -12.90
C TYR A 147 -17.44 -8.92 -12.46
N CYS A 148 -18.29 -8.32 -11.62
CA CYS A 148 -19.57 -8.91 -11.22
C CYS A 148 -20.51 -9.10 -12.42
N ASP A 149 -20.56 -8.15 -13.36
CA ASP A 149 -21.34 -8.28 -14.59
C ASP A 149 -20.87 -9.45 -15.47
N MET A 150 -19.55 -9.68 -15.55
CA MET A 150 -18.98 -10.85 -16.23
C MET A 150 -19.40 -12.17 -15.57
N LEU A 151 -19.49 -12.21 -14.23
CA LEU A 151 -19.94 -13.40 -13.50
C LEU A 151 -21.42 -13.70 -13.76
N CYS A 152 -22.27 -12.67 -13.71
CA CYS A 152 -23.70 -12.78 -13.96
C CYS A 152 -24.26 -11.37 -14.21
N PRO A 153 -24.87 -11.07 -15.38
CA PRO A 153 -25.49 -9.78 -15.64
C PRO A 153 -26.59 -9.44 -14.63
N GLU A 154 -26.76 -8.15 -14.32
CA GLU A 154 -27.71 -7.68 -13.29
C GLU A 154 -29.17 -8.13 -13.55
N ALA A 155 -29.57 -8.20 -14.82
CA ALA A 155 -30.89 -8.68 -15.23
C ALA A 155 -31.15 -10.15 -14.79
N ASP A 156 -30.14 -11.00 -14.87
CA ASP A 156 -30.24 -12.41 -14.49
C ASP A 156 -30.27 -12.57 -12.97
N VAL A 157 -29.53 -11.71 -12.25
CA VAL A 157 -29.58 -11.64 -10.78
C VAL A 157 -30.98 -11.27 -10.31
N GLN A 158 -31.57 -10.23 -10.90
CA GLN A 158 -32.90 -9.76 -10.52
C GLN A 158 -33.97 -10.82 -10.79
N ALA A 159 -33.90 -11.49 -11.95
CA ALA A 159 -34.79 -12.59 -12.28
C ALA A 159 -34.67 -13.78 -11.30
N GLU A 160 -33.45 -14.11 -10.85
CA GLU A 160 -33.25 -15.17 -9.88
C GLU A 160 -33.65 -14.75 -8.45
N ALA A 161 -33.40 -13.51 -8.07
CA ALA A 161 -33.82 -12.96 -6.78
C ALA A 161 -35.33 -12.97 -6.64
N ASP A 162 -36.06 -12.57 -7.69
CA ASP A 162 -37.53 -12.60 -7.70
C ASP A 162 -38.05 -14.05 -7.66
N ARG A 163 -37.40 -15.01 -8.33
CA ARG A 163 -37.76 -16.45 -8.25
C ARG A 163 -37.55 -17.05 -6.86
N LEU A 164 -36.51 -16.63 -6.16
CA LEU A 164 -36.09 -17.18 -4.87
C LEU A 164 -36.58 -16.36 -3.67
N ASN A 165 -37.33 -15.28 -3.89
CA ASN A 165 -37.69 -14.28 -2.87
C ASN A 165 -36.48 -13.80 -2.05
N LEU A 166 -35.35 -13.56 -2.73
CA LEU A 166 -34.15 -13.00 -2.11
C LEU A 166 -34.31 -11.49 -1.87
N PRO A 167 -33.71 -10.91 -0.81
CA PRO A 167 -33.71 -9.47 -0.60
C PRO A 167 -33.00 -8.77 -1.77
N ARG A 168 -33.64 -7.76 -2.38
CA ARG A 168 -33.06 -6.98 -3.49
C ARG A 168 -31.89 -6.12 -2.99
N THR A 169 -30.80 -6.05 -3.76
CA THR A 169 -29.68 -5.15 -3.48
C THR A 169 -30.17 -3.70 -3.50
N GLY A 170 -29.98 -2.94 -2.43
CA GLY A 170 -30.39 -1.52 -2.35
C GLY A 170 -31.88 -1.26 -2.11
N ALA A 171 -32.70 -2.30 -1.92
CA ALA A 171 -34.10 -2.15 -1.48
C ALA A 171 -34.27 -2.21 0.04
N GLU A 172 -33.18 -2.00 0.79
CA GLU A 172 -33.31 -1.64 2.20
C GLU A 172 -34.11 -0.34 2.28
N PRO A 173 -35.02 -0.19 3.26
CA PRO A 173 -35.71 1.08 3.43
C PRO A 173 -34.66 2.19 3.48
N PRO A 174 -34.81 3.28 2.69
CA PRO A 174 -33.81 4.34 2.64
C PRO A 174 -33.48 4.77 4.06
N ALA A 175 -32.20 5.05 4.36
CA ALA A 175 -31.71 5.27 5.74
C ALA A 175 -32.65 6.15 6.59
N ARG A 176 -33.24 7.20 6.00
CA ARG A 176 -34.25 8.09 6.61
C ARG A 176 -35.55 7.45 7.11
N LEU A 177 -35.87 6.21 6.71
CA LEU A 177 -37.02 5.42 7.15
C LEU A 177 -36.62 4.33 8.14
N MET A 178 -35.32 4.22 8.45
CA MET A 178 -34.83 3.36 9.52
C MET A 178 -35.08 4.05 10.86
N GLU A 179 -35.31 3.25 11.90
CA GLU A 179 -35.71 3.71 13.24
C GLU A 179 -34.66 4.63 13.90
N ASP A 180 -33.41 4.55 13.43
CA ASP A 180 -32.22 5.27 13.88
C ASP A 180 -31.93 6.57 13.11
N ALA A 181 -32.71 6.93 12.10
CA ALA A 181 -32.54 8.18 11.34
C ALA A 181 -33.37 9.36 11.87
N VAL A 182 -34.05 9.18 13.00
CA VAL A 182 -34.70 10.25 13.75
C VAL A 182 -33.61 11.02 14.48
N MET A 183 -33.46 12.31 14.20
CA MET A 183 -32.57 13.19 14.95
C MET A 183 -33.01 13.20 16.43
N ASP A 184 -32.09 13.48 17.36
CA ASP A 184 -32.36 13.42 18.81
C ASP A 184 -33.49 14.40 19.26
N ASP A 185 -33.87 15.36 18.40
CA ASP A 185 -34.99 16.30 18.59
C ASP A 185 -36.32 15.86 17.94
N GLY A 186 -36.37 14.68 17.32
CA GLY A 186 -37.56 14.14 16.65
C GLY A 186 -37.81 14.70 15.25
N SER A 187 -36.94 15.57 14.72
CA SER A 187 -37.09 16.14 13.39
C SER A 187 -36.54 15.21 12.29
N MET A 188 -37.21 15.21 11.13
CA MET A 188 -36.68 14.63 9.90
C MET A 188 -36.12 15.74 9.01
N PRO A 189 -34.92 15.60 8.42
CA PRO A 189 -34.42 16.58 7.47
C PRO A 189 -35.29 16.65 6.21
N ASP A 190 -35.59 17.86 5.74
CA ASP A 190 -36.39 18.10 4.54
C ASP A 190 -35.77 17.46 3.30
N THR A 191 -36.62 16.92 2.42
CA THR A 191 -36.17 16.30 1.17
C THR A 191 -35.77 17.40 0.18
N PRO A 192 -34.49 17.50 -0.24
CA PRO A 192 -34.16 18.40 -1.34
C PRO A 192 -34.88 17.93 -2.61
N ALA A 193 -35.47 18.86 -3.35
CA ALA A 193 -36.14 18.55 -4.62
C ALA A 193 -35.16 17.81 -5.55
N PRO A 194 -35.62 16.79 -6.30
CA PRO A 194 -34.76 16.08 -7.24
C PRO A 194 -34.16 17.10 -8.21
N VAL A 195 -32.84 17.07 -8.33
CA VAL A 195 -32.14 17.83 -9.37
C VAL A 195 -32.33 17.06 -10.66
N ASP A 196 -32.91 17.70 -11.69
CA ASP A 196 -33.02 17.13 -13.03
C ASP A 196 -31.60 16.91 -13.59
N THR A 197 -31.08 15.69 -13.45
CA THR A 197 -29.76 15.31 -13.98
C THR A 197 -29.88 14.94 -15.45
N GLU A 198 -30.27 15.87 -16.30
CA GLU A 198 -30.29 15.67 -17.77
C GLU A 198 -28.87 15.56 -18.38
N THR A 199 -27.81 15.78 -17.57
CA THR A 199 -26.40 15.66 -17.99
C THR A 199 -25.56 14.74 -17.10
N ALA A 200 -26.16 13.77 -16.43
CA ALA A 200 -25.37 12.66 -15.89
C ALA A 200 -24.92 11.76 -17.05
N LEU A 201 -23.62 11.72 -17.33
CA LEU A 201 -23.02 10.64 -18.11
C LEU A 201 -23.58 9.31 -17.59
N SER A 202 -24.07 8.45 -18.49
CA SER A 202 -24.45 7.08 -18.13
C SER A 202 -23.33 6.47 -17.27
N PRO A 203 -23.64 5.67 -16.22
CA PRO A 203 -22.62 5.02 -15.39
C PRO A 203 -21.54 4.32 -16.22
N GLY A 204 -21.91 3.75 -17.38
CA GLY A 204 -20.96 3.15 -18.32
C GLY A 204 -20.02 4.14 -19.03
N ALA A 205 -20.45 5.37 -19.29
CA ALA A 205 -19.61 6.43 -19.85
C ALA A 205 -18.63 7.00 -18.81
N SER A 206 -19.04 7.09 -17.54
CA SER A 206 -18.15 7.47 -16.42
C SER A 206 -17.08 6.41 -16.16
N ALA A 207 -17.43 5.13 -16.22
CA ALA A 207 -16.47 4.04 -16.12
C ALA A 207 -15.47 4.02 -17.29
N ALA A 208 -15.95 4.20 -18.53
CA ALA A 208 -15.08 4.26 -19.70
C ALA A 208 -14.12 5.46 -19.67
N LEU A 209 -14.57 6.64 -19.24
CA LEU A 209 -13.73 7.82 -19.04
C LEU A 209 -12.69 7.61 -17.92
N PHE A 210 -13.07 6.95 -16.83
CA PHE A 210 -12.17 6.60 -15.74
C PHE A 210 -11.09 5.61 -16.20
N VAL A 211 -11.47 4.55 -16.93
CA VAL A 211 -10.54 3.57 -17.50
C VAL A 211 -9.61 4.21 -18.54
N ALA A 212 -10.13 5.06 -19.42
CA ALA A 212 -9.33 5.79 -20.40
C ALA A 212 -8.33 6.76 -19.74
N ALA A 213 -8.76 7.50 -18.72
CA ALA A 213 -7.90 8.38 -17.93
C ALA A 213 -6.80 7.58 -17.20
N ARG A 214 -7.13 6.39 -16.71
CA ARG A 214 -6.19 5.51 -16.00
C ARG A 214 -5.19 4.81 -16.93
N MET A 215 -5.60 4.44 -18.14
CA MET A 215 -4.68 3.93 -19.18
C MET A 215 -3.74 5.03 -19.68
N ALA A 216 -4.19 6.29 -19.76
CA ALA A 216 -3.33 7.43 -20.09
C ALA A 216 -2.28 7.72 -18.99
N LEU A 217 -2.62 7.45 -17.72
CA LEU A 217 -1.69 7.51 -16.58
C LEU A 217 -0.73 6.29 -16.52
N HIS A 218 -1.08 5.17 -17.16
CA HIS A 218 -0.21 3.99 -17.35
C HIS A 218 0.69 4.10 -18.58
N LYS A 219 0.89 5.29 -19.17
CA LYS A 219 2.08 5.50 -20.00
C LYS A 219 3.26 5.07 -19.13
N PRO A 220 4.08 4.10 -19.54
CA PRO A 220 5.20 3.66 -18.72
C PRO A 220 6.14 4.86 -18.65
N GLN A 221 6.02 5.66 -17.59
CA GLN A 221 7.19 6.29 -17.03
C GLN A 221 8.04 5.12 -16.62
N ASN A 222 9.04 4.84 -17.46
CA ASN A 222 10.09 3.90 -17.17
C ASN A 222 10.51 4.22 -15.73
N PRO A 223 10.15 3.38 -14.75
CA PRO A 223 10.62 3.61 -13.40
C PRO A 223 12.14 3.58 -13.55
N GLN A 224 12.82 4.60 -13.02
CA GLN A 224 14.26 4.48 -12.82
C GLN A 224 14.44 3.44 -11.72
N PHE A 225 14.29 2.17 -12.09
CA PHE A 225 14.66 1.05 -11.27
C PHE A 225 16.17 1.19 -11.03
N SER A 226 16.58 1.24 -9.76
CA SER A 226 17.98 1.00 -9.44
C SER A 226 18.31 -0.41 -9.91
N ILE A 227 19.50 -0.59 -10.46
CA ILE A 227 20.01 -1.88 -10.99
C ILE A 227 20.01 -2.98 -9.90
N ASP A 228 19.79 -2.62 -8.65
CA ASP A 228 19.78 -3.51 -7.49
C ASP A 228 18.53 -4.40 -7.36
N ASP A 229 17.40 -4.06 -8.00
CA ASP A 229 16.13 -4.80 -7.82
C ASP A 229 15.89 -5.94 -8.83
N GLU A 230 16.76 -6.16 -9.81
CA GLU A 230 16.56 -7.18 -10.86
C GLU A 230 17.18 -8.56 -10.58
N ARG A 231 17.66 -8.83 -9.36
CA ARG A 231 18.22 -10.15 -9.04
C ARG A 231 17.34 -10.89 -8.04
N CYS A 232 16.49 -11.78 -8.57
CA CYS A 232 16.06 -13.00 -7.88
C CYS A 232 17.29 -13.90 -7.62
N GLU A 233 18.25 -13.41 -6.87
CA GLU A 233 19.30 -14.22 -6.29
C GLU A 233 18.70 -14.93 -5.08
N LEU A 234 18.87 -16.25 -5.06
CA LEU A 234 18.84 -17.04 -3.83
C LEU A 234 19.54 -16.21 -2.75
N ARG A 235 18.91 -16.08 -1.57
CA ARG A 235 19.48 -15.42 -0.39
C ARG A 235 20.99 -15.69 -0.38
N SER A 236 21.80 -14.65 -0.60
CA SER A 236 23.25 -14.81 -0.66
C SER A 236 23.68 -15.62 0.55
N PRO A 237 24.52 -16.66 0.37
CA PRO A 237 25.04 -17.39 1.51
C PRO A 237 25.66 -16.37 2.48
N PRO A 238 25.54 -16.60 3.80
CA PRO A 238 26.20 -15.73 4.76
C PRO A 238 27.68 -15.59 4.35
N PRO A 239 28.27 -14.39 4.50
CA PRO A 239 29.68 -14.21 4.16
C PRO A 239 30.51 -15.29 4.86
N PRO A 240 31.50 -15.88 4.17
CA PRO A 240 32.38 -16.86 4.80
C PRO A 240 33.09 -16.20 5.97
N ASN A 241 33.33 -16.98 7.02
CA ASN A 241 34.18 -16.56 8.13
C ASN A 241 35.61 -16.36 7.58
N LEU A 242 36.20 -15.20 7.88
CA LEU A 242 37.51 -14.77 7.39
C LEU A 242 38.63 -15.66 7.93
N ALA A 243 38.49 -16.21 9.14
CA ALA A 243 39.47 -17.15 9.69
C ALA A 243 39.54 -18.48 8.93
N ASP A 244 38.51 -18.83 8.15
CA ASP A 244 38.51 -20.02 7.29
C ASP A 244 39.26 -19.80 5.96
N LEU A 245 39.65 -18.56 5.64
CA LEU A 245 40.30 -18.19 4.38
C LEU A 245 41.83 -18.14 4.49
N PRO A 246 42.57 -18.25 3.36
CA PRO A 246 43.98 -17.93 3.33
C PRO A 246 44.25 -16.49 3.82
N PRO A 247 45.35 -16.22 4.55
CA PRO A 247 45.59 -14.90 5.16
C PRO A 247 45.55 -13.72 4.19
N ASP A 248 46.12 -13.88 2.99
CA ASP A 248 46.13 -12.80 1.98
C ASP A 248 44.71 -12.53 1.45
N GLU A 249 43.89 -13.57 1.26
CA GLU A 249 42.48 -13.40 0.85
C GLU A 249 41.60 -12.84 1.96
N ALA A 250 41.91 -13.15 3.22
CA ALA A 250 41.22 -12.58 4.37
C ALA A 250 41.54 -11.08 4.50
N ALA A 251 42.80 -10.68 4.31
CA ALA A 251 43.23 -9.28 4.34
C ALA A 251 42.52 -8.43 3.27
N ASP A 252 42.38 -8.95 2.05
CA ASP A 252 41.67 -8.27 0.95
C ASP A 252 40.15 -8.10 1.20
N ARG A 253 39.59 -8.86 2.15
CA ARG A 253 38.16 -8.86 2.50
C ARG A 253 37.84 -8.12 3.81
N LEU A 254 38.83 -7.46 4.42
CA LEU A 254 38.60 -6.60 5.57
C LEU A 254 37.64 -5.45 5.21
N ARG A 255 36.83 -5.05 6.20
CA ARG A 255 35.86 -3.96 6.11
C ARG A 255 36.55 -2.61 5.91
N GLY A 256 37.76 -2.45 6.44
CA GLY A 256 38.54 -1.22 6.31
C GLY A 256 38.16 -0.22 7.39
N ILE A 257 37.55 0.91 7.01
CA ILE A 257 37.17 1.99 7.93
C ILE A 257 35.66 2.18 7.89
N TRP A 258 35.01 2.21 9.06
CA TRP A 258 33.58 2.47 9.20
C TRP A 258 33.29 3.37 10.39
N TRP A 259 32.14 4.04 10.35
CA TRP A 259 31.63 4.84 11.46
C TRP A 259 30.80 3.96 12.40
N ASP A 260 31.07 4.01 13.71
CA ASP A 260 30.23 3.37 14.72
C ASP A 260 29.31 4.40 15.38
N ASP A 261 28.02 4.33 15.06
CA ASP A 261 27.00 5.24 15.59
C ASP A 261 26.78 5.13 17.11
N ARG A 262 27.09 3.97 17.73
CA ARG A 262 26.90 3.78 19.17
C ARG A 262 28.02 4.41 19.97
N LEU A 263 29.23 4.35 19.42
CA LEU A 263 30.44 4.89 20.06
C LEU A 263 30.79 6.30 19.58
N ASP A 264 30.11 6.80 18.54
CA ASP A 264 30.30 8.13 17.95
C ASP A 264 31.76 8.36 17.49
N ARG A 265 32.38 7.34 16.89
CA ARG A 265 33.78 7.35 16.46
C ARG A 265 34.04 6.43 15.26
N TRP A 266 35.12 6.72 14.53
CA TRP A 266 35.60 5.86 13.44
C TRP A 266 36.28 4.60 13.98
N ARG A 267 36.05 3.48 13.32
CA ARG A 267 36.57 2.15 13.67
C ARG A 267 37.24 1.50 12.47
N THR A 268 38.18 0.60 12.76
CA THR A 268 38.88 -0.21 11.76
C THR A 268 39.12 -1.63 12.25
N ASP A 269 39.21 -2.58 11.33
CA ASP A 269 39.53 -3.98 11.59
C ASP A 269 41.00 -4.32 11.28
N PHE A 270 41.82 -3.34 10.89
CA PHE A 270 43.26 -3.53 10.77
C PHE A 270 43.92 -3.71 12.15
N PRO A 271 44.97 -4.54 12.26
CA PRO A 271 45.67 -4.74 13.52
C PRO A 271 46.30 -3.43 14.03
N PRO A 272 46.51 -3.31 15.35
CA PRO A 272 47.02 -2.09 15.94
C PRO A 272 48.50 -1.89 15.57
N PRO A 273 48.92 -0.67 15.20
CA PRO A 273 50.34 -0.38 14.97
C PRO A 273 51.14 -0.46 16.28
N PRO A 274 52.48 -0.63 16.21
CA PRO A 274 53.32 -0.68 17.41
C PRO A 274 53.16 0.58 18.27
N GLY A 275 52.84 0.40 19.55
CA GLY A 275 52.66 1.50 20.50
C GLY A 275 51.27 2.14 20.49
N PHE A 276 50.28 1.53 19.85
CA PHE A 276 48.88 1.93 19.91
C PHE A 276 48.36 1.96 21.37
N ASP A 277 47.70 3.04 21.75
CA ASP A 277 47.16 3.30 23.09
C ASP A 277 45.63 3.57 23.09
N GLY A 278 44.97 3.37 21.94
CA GLY A 278 43.52 3.52 21.79
C GLY A 278 42.70 2.30 22.23
N ASP A 279 41.38 2.41 22.06
CA ASP A 279 40.42 1.35 22.41
C ASP A 279 40.38 0.26 21.33
N ALA A 280 40.38 -1.01 21.75
CA ALA A 280 40.30 -2.19 20.87
C ALA A 280 39.43 -3.27 21.53
N SER A 281 38.68 -4.05 20.72
CA SER A 281 37.71 -5.03 21.22
C SER A 281 38.34 -6.16 22.04
N ASP A 282 39.45 -6.72 21.58
CA ASP A 282 40.14 -7.82 22.25
C ASP A 282 41.67 -7.68 22.21
N ALA A 283 42.34 -8.27 23.20
CA ALA A 283 43.81 -8.29 23.28
C ALA A 283 44.44 -9.26 22.26
N ILE A 284 43.67 -10.20 21.74
CA ILE A 284 44.07 -11.14 20.69
C ILE A 284 43.37 -10.69 19.41
N TYR A 285 44.14 -10.55 18.33
CA TYR A 285 43.60 -10.19 17.03
C TYR A 285 42.79 -11.35 16.46
N ASP A 286 41.48 -11.15 16.33
CA ASP A 286 40.54 -12.06 15.67
C ASP A 286 40.07 -11.44 14.35
N VAL A 287 40.41 -12.03 13.22
CA VAL A 287 40.15 -11.43 11.90
C VAL A 287 38.65 -11.24 11.61
N ASP A 288 37.77 -11.98 12.28
CA ASP A 288 36.32 -11.88 12.07
C ASP A 288 35.67 -10.76 12.89
N ASP A 289 36.12 -10.57 14.13
CA ASP A 289 35.43 -9.75 15.13
C ASP A 289 36.30 -8.63 15.71
N TYR A 290 37.56 -8.48 15.25
CA TYR A 290 38.45 -7.42 15.71
C TYR A 290 37.99 -6.05 15.22
N GLU A 291 38.04 -5.09 16.14
CA GLU A 291 37.78 -3.68 15.88
C GLU A 291 38.59 -2.82 16.84
N ARG A 292 39.06 -1.68 16.35
CA ARG A 292 39.77 -0.68 17.14
C ARG A 292 39.49 0.74 16.66
N ASP A 293 39.84 1.70 17.48
CA ASP A 293 39.88 3.11 17.08
C ASP A 293 41.01 3.36 16.05
N LEU A 294 40.82 4.39 15.23
CA LEU A 294 41.87 4.89 14.34
C LEU A 294 42.94 5.61 15.16
N THR A 295 44.18 5.57 14.68
CA THR A 295 45.23 6.47 15.16
C THR A 295 45.05 7.86 14.60
N GLU A 296 45.61 8.88 15.27
CA GLU A 296 45.59 10.27 14.79
C GLU A 296 46.10 10.39 13.34
N ALA A 297 47.18 9.66 13.00
CA ALA A 297 47.71 9.64 11.64
C ALA A 297 46.76 8.99 10.61
N GLU A 298 46.01 7.95 11.00
CA GLU A 298 45.01 7.30 10.14
C GLU A 298 43.78 8.20 9.95
N GLU A 299 43.35 8.91 11.00
CA GLU A 299 42.25 9.88 10.93
C GLU A 299 42.60 11.07 10.03
N GLU A 300 43.81 11.62 10.17
CA GLU A 300 44.30 12.69 9.29
C GLU A 300 44.33 12.25 7.82
N ALA A 301 44.77 11.02 7.55
CA ALA A 301 44.79 10.46 6.21
C ALA A 301 43.37 10.30 5.62
N LEU A 302 42.43 9.80 6.42
CA LEU A 302 41.02 9.67 6.03
C LEU A 302 40.40 11.05 5.74
N ALA A 303 40.63 12.03 6.61
CA ALA A 303 40.13 13.39 6.44
C ALA A 303 40.68 14.03 5.17
N ALA A 304 41.98 13.86 4.88
CA ALA A 304 42.61 14.36 3.66
C ALA A 304 42.01 13.72 2.39
N GLN A 305 41.71 12.42 2.43
CA GLN A 305 41.03 11.73 1.33
C GLN A 305 39.62 12.27 1.11
N GLN A 306 38.81 12.36 2.17
CA GLN A 306 37.44 12.89 2.10
C GLN A 306 37.40 14.34 1.64
N GLU A 307 38.38 15.16 2.06
CA GLU A 307 38.51 16.53 1.56
C GLU A 307 38.84 16.55 0.06
N ALA A 308 39.77 15.70 -0.40
CA ALA A 308 40.09 15.60 -1.82
C ALA A 308 38.89 15.17 -2.68
N GLU A 309 38.06 14.26 -2.17
CA GLU A 309 36.82 13.80 -2.83
C GLU A 309 35.73 14.88 -2.86
N ARG A 310 35.51 15.62 -1.76
CA ARG A 310 34.49 16.69 -1.68
C ARG A 310 34.86 17.95 -2.45
N ARG A 311 36.14 18.33 -2.43
CA ARG A 311 36.66 19.59 -3.00
C ARG A 311 36.14 19.92 -4.42
N PRO A 312 36.14 19.01 -5.41
CA PRO A 312 35.62 19.32 -6.74
C PRO A 312 34.11 19.63 -6.74
N TYR A 313 33.32 18.94 -5.91
CA TYR A 313 31.88 19.18 -5.80
C TYR A 313 31.58 20.52 -5.13
N GLU A 314 32.31 20.84 -4.06
CA GLU A 314 32.19 22.12 -3.37
C GLU A 314 32.55 23.29 -4.29
N GLN A 315 33.62 23.15 -5.09
CA GLN A 315 34.01 24.14 -6.10
C GLN A 315 32.93 24.31 -7.18
N ALA A 316 32.41 23.21 -7.73
CA ALA A 316 31.34 23.27 -8.73
C ALA A 316 30.05 23.89 -8.18
N ALA A 317 29.67 23.54 -6.95
CA ALA A 317 28.50 24.10 -6.28
C ALA A 317 28.68 25.60 -5.96
N ALA A 318 29.88 26.02 -5.56
CA ALA A 318 30.20 27.43 -5.36
C ALA A 318 30.08 28.24 -6.66
N MET A 319 30.60 27.72 -7.78
CA MET A 319 30.46 28.35 -9.10
C MET A 319 28.98 28.46 -9.50
N ALA A 320 28.21 27.38 -9.39
CA ALA A 320 26.79 27.38 -9.73
C ALA A 320 25.97 28.34 -8.85
N ARG A 321 26.32 28.46 -7.56
CA ARG A 321 25.74 29.44 -6.65
C ARG A 321 26.04 30.86 -7.12
N ASP A 322 27.30 31.14 -7.45
CA ASP A 322 27.74 32.48 -7.84
C ASP A 322 27.09 32.92 -9.17
N ASP A 323 26.88 31.98 -10.10
CA ASP A 323 26.07 32.19 -11.31
C ASP A 323 24.60 32.48 -10.97
N PHE A 324 23.98 31.67 -10.10
CA PHE A 324 22.57 31.80 -9.72
C PHE A 324 22.26 33.14 -9.02
N PHE A 325 23.13 33.57 -8.10
CA PHE A 325 22.98 34.85 -7.40
C PHE A 325 23.57 36.04 -8.18
N GLY A 326 24.16 35.81 -9.35
CA GLY A 326 24.69 36.87 -10.21
C GLY A 326 25.97 37.53 -9.70
N PHE A 327 26.71 36.86 -8.80
CA PHE A 327 28.01 37.36 -8.32
C PHE A 327 29.08 37.40 -9.42
N VAL A 328 28.95 36.54 -10.44
CA VAL A 328 29.85 36.53 -11.61
C VAL A 328 29.72 37.83 -12.43
N LEU A 329 28.50 38.37 -12.58
CA LEU A 329 28.29 39.64 -13.28
C LEU A 329 28.83 40.85 -12.50
N ALA A 330 28.93 40.77 -11.18
CA ALA A 330 29.49 41.83 -10.34
C ALA A 330 31.03 41.89 -10.44
N GLN A 331 31.70 40.73 -10.49
CA GLN A 331 33.17 40.67 -10.63
C GLN A 331 33.64 41.08 -12.03
N ASP A 332 32.93 40.69 -13.09
CA ASP A 332 33.25 41.12 -14.46
C ASP A 332 33.01 42.63 -14.65
N ALA A 333 31.98 43.19 -14.01
CA ALA A 333 31.72 44.63 -14.02
C ALA A 333 32.81 45.43 -13.27
N GLU A 334 33.29 44.93 -12.12
CA GLU A 334 34.39 45.55 -11.38
C GLU A 334 35.73 45.46 -12.12
N CYS A 335 36.03 44.32 -12.77
CA CYS A 335 37.26 44.13 -13.53
C CYS A 335 37.29 44.98 -14.83
N ALA A 336 36.14 45.11 -15.50
CA ALA A 336 35.95 46.02 -16.64
C ALA A 336 36.06 47.50 -16.22
N ALA A 337 35.48 47.88 -15.08
CA ALA A 337 35.57 49.24 -14.55
C ALA A 337 36.99 49.62 -14.08
N ALA A 338 37.78 48.66 -13.59
CA ALA A 338 39.17 48.86 -13.23
C ALA A 338 40.08 49.08 -14.45
N SER A 339 39.87 48.33 -15.55
CA SER A 339 40.62 48.52 -16.80
C SER A 339 40.29 49.85 -17.49
N ALA A 340 39.06 50.36 -17.37
CA ALA A 340 38.65 51.64 -17.95
C ALA A 340 39.22 52.88 -17.22
N ARG A 341 39.78 52.74 -16.01
CA ARG A 341 40.40 53.85 -15.27
C ARG A 341 41.90 54.02 -15.54
N VAL A 342 42.52 53.09 -16.27
CA VAL A 342 43.98 53.05 -16.51
C VAL A 342 44.35 53.42 -17.97
N GLY A 343 43.37 53.54 -18.87
CA GLY A 343 43.56 54.01 -20.27
C GLY A 343 43.26 55.49 -20.46
#